data_AF-A0A7S3LC32-F1
#
_entry.id   AF-A0A7S3LC32-F1
#
_cell.length_a   1.000
_cell.length_b   1.000
_cell.length_c   1.000
_cell.angle_alpha   90.00
_cell.angle_beta   90.00
_cell.angle_gamma   90.00
#
_symmetry.space_group_name_H-M   'P 1'
#
loop_
_entity.id
_entity.type
_entity.pdbx_description
1 polymer ?
#
loop_
_entity_poly.entity_id
_entity_poly.type
_entity_poly.pdbx_seq_one_letter_code
_entity_poly.pdbx_strand_id
1 'polypeptide(L)'
;MKVVFACKSNSCRSQMAEGWANEWVQQQRSRLTTSSSPTSSETEFLQSFVVASVALDSASVFKGNQEDGSAVSPSRISVKGKAVQAMAADGVDISSFAPKTLDELVKSLSQVTSPTSESCEDVWSTLEIDTKDKALDGKPLDRLVVMYSCADNVKHHVVQHSRSVTEWSIEAPTAAAKAGEGDQAYRRVSLEIRTQVEALLEELMRQHVVAVAHNDDSSGAVKNEPVATEMLIQ
;
A
#
# COMPACT_ATOMS: atom_id res chain seq x y z
N MET A 1 1.66 -2.58 -8.51
CA MET A 1 0.47 -1.98 -7.86
C MET A 1 0.88 -1.36 -6.53
N LYS A 2 0.55 -0.08 -6.27
CA LYS A 2 0.95 0.66 -5.06
C LYS A 2 -0.28 1.06 -4.22
N VAL A 3 -0.41 0.47 -3.03
CA VAL A 3 -1.53 0.72 -2.10
C VAL A 3 -1.02 1.44 -0.84
N VAL A 4 -1.69 2.54 -0.47
CA VAL A 4 -1.31 3.34 0.70
C VAL A 4 -2.48 3.45 1.68
N PHE A 5 -2.23 3.12 2.95
CA PHE A 5 -3.17 3.33 4.04
C PHE A 5 -2.87 4.62 4.78
N ALA A 6 -3.86 5.47 4.97
CA ALA A 6 -3.69 6.76 5.62
C ALA A 6 -4.61 6.90 6.84
N CYS A 7 -4.05 7.39 7.95
CA CYS A 7 -4.81 7.86 9.10
C CYS A 7 -4.18 9.13 9.65
N LYS A 8 -4.82 9.79 10.63
CA LYS A 8 -4.37 11.10 11.15
C LYS A 8 -2.86 11.18 11.39
N SER A 9 -2.34 10.32 12.28
CA SER A 9 -0.95 10.39 12.77
C SER A 9 -0.06 9.21 12.42
N ASN A 10 -0.56 8.28 11.60
CA ASN A 10 0.19 7.08 11.21
C ASN A 10 0.82 6.28 12.36
N SER A 11 0.19 6.26 13.53
CA SER A 11 0.72 5.55 14.71
C SER A 11 -0.18 4.43 15.21
N CYS A 12 -1.29 4.15 14.50
CA CYS A 12 -2.27 3.16 14.92
C CYS A 12 -2.94 2.48 13.70
N ARG A 13 -4.17 2.86 13.34
CA ARG A 13 -5.00 2.20 12.29
C ARG A 13 -4.27 1.91 10.98
N SER A 14 -3.62 2.91 10.39
CA SER A 14 -2.93 2.71 9.10
C SER A 14 -1.69 1.82 9.21
N GLN A 15 -1.03 1.77 10.37
CA GLN A 15 0.10 0.87 10.63
C GLN A 15 -0.40 -0.57 10.81
N MET A 16 -1.53 -0.77 11.49
CA MET A 16 -2.20 -2.08 11.54
C MET A 16 -2.58 -2.56 10.14
N ALA A 17 -3.10 -1.66 9.30
CA ALA A 17 -3.47 -1.99 7.92
C ALA A 17 -2.26 -2.38 7.06
N GLU A 18 -1.15 -1.64 7.15
CA GLU A 18 0.12 -2.00 6.51
C GLU A 18 0.63 -3.37 7.01
N GLY A 19 0.55 -3.63 8.32
CA GLY A 19 0.92 -4.91 8.92
C GLY A 19 0.09 -6.07 8.37
N TRP A 20 -1.23 -5.95 8.36
CA TRP A 20 -2.13 -6.98 7.82
C TRP A 20 -1.93 -7.19 6.32
N ALA A 21 -1.67 -6.13 5.56
CA ALA A 21 -1.42 -6.24 4.13
C ALA A 21 -0.10 -6.96 3.83
N ASN A 22 0.96 -6.65 4.58
CA ASN A 22 2.25 -7.35 4.48
C ASN A 22 2.10 -8.84 4.81
N GLU A 23 1.38 -9.16 5.89
CA GLU A 23 1.08 -10.55 6.27
C GLU A 23 0.31 -11.29 5.16
N TRP A 24 -0.74 -10.67 4.61
CA TRP A 24 -1.51 -11.26 3.51
C TRP A 24 -0.63 -11.55 2.28
N VAL A 25 0.24 -10.60 1.89
CA VAL A 25 1.17 -10.78 0.76
C VAL A 25 2.11 -11.95 1.01
N GLN A 26 2.65 -12.09 2.24
CA GLN A 26 3.51 -13.20 2.61
C GLN A 26 2.78 -14.55 2.56
N GLN A 27 1.53 -14.59 3.02
CA GLN A 27 0.69 -15.78 2.94
C GLN A 27 0.42 -16.17 1.49
N GLN A 28 0.08 -15.23 0.61
CA GLN A 28 -0.13 -15.53 -0.81
C GLN A 28 1.15 -16.03 -1.49
N ARG A 29 2.31 -15.41 -1.22
CA ARG A 29 3.60 -15.90 -1.73
C ARG A 29 3.87 -17.34 -1.28
N SER A 30 3.63 -17.64 -0.01
CA SER A 30 3.79 -19.00 0.53
C SER A 30 2.84 -20.00 -0.17
N ARG A 31 1.58 -19.61 -0.43
CA ARG A 31 0.63 -20.44 -1.18
C ARG A 31 1.09 -20.71 -2.61
N LEU A 32 1.63 -19.71 -3.31
CA LEU A 32 2.15 -19.92 -4.67
C LEU A 32 3.37 -20.85 -4.70
N THR A 33 4.24 -20.83 -3.67
CA THR A 33 5.38 -21.76 -3.60
C THR A 33 4.98 -23.22 -3.35
N THR A 34 3.81 -23.45 -2.76
CA THR A 34 3.29 -24.80 -2.44
C THR A 34 2.32 -25.32 -3.49
N SER A 35 1.76 -24.43 -4.31
CA SER A 35 0.90 -24.80 -5.44
C SER A 35 1.73 -25.44 -6.56
N SER A 36 1.21 -26.51 -7.17
CA SER A 36 1.86 -27.18 -8.29
C SER A 36 1.82 -26.38 -9.59
N SER A 37 0.97 -25.34 -9.68
CA SER A 37 0.78 -24.53 -10.90
C SER A 37 0.28 -23.12 -10.54
N PRO A 38 1.13 -22.25 -9.98
CA PRO A 38 0.79 -20.84 -9.82
C PRO A 38 0.58 -20.20 -11.20
N THR A 39 -0.43 -19.33 -11.33
CA THR A 39 -0.57 -18.55 -12.56
C THR A 39 0.55 -17.53 -12.66
N SER A 40 1.07 -17.28 -13.87
CA SER A 40 2.10 -16.25 -14.08
C SER A 40 1.60 -14.87 -13.62
N SER A 41 0.33 -14.56 -13.85
CA SER A 41 -0.30 -13.28 -13.48
C SER A 41 -0.37 -13.03 -11.97
N GLU A 42 -0.65 -14.05 -11.15
CA GLU A 42 -0.66 -13.88 -9.69
C GLU A 42 0.75 -13.63 -9.14
N THR A 43 1.74 -14.33 -9.70
CA THR A 43 3.15 -14.16 -9.32
C THR A 43 3.63 -12.75 -9.67
N GLU A 44 3.33 -12.29 -10.88
CA GLU A 44 3.64 -10.93 -11.36
C GLU A 44 2.96 -9.85 -10.51
N PHE A 45 1.69 -10.07 -10.13
CA PHE A 45 0.96 -9.17 -9.24
C PHE A 45 1.70 -9.01 -7.90
N LEU A 46 1.99 -10.12 -7.21
CA LEU A 46 2.62 -10.10 -5.88
C LEU A 46 4.06 -9.62 -5.91
N GLN A 47 4.75 -9.79 -7.02
CA GLN A 47 6.09 -9.22 -7.25
C GLN A 47 6.00 -7.70 -7.34
N SER A 48 5.11 -7.17 -8.17
CA SER A 48 4.96 -5.71 -8.34
C SER A 48 4.13 -5.01 -7.26
N PHE A 49 3.63 -5.73 -6.25
CA PHE A 49 2.76 -5.20 -5.21
C PHE A 49 3.57 -4.50 -4.11
N VAL A 50 3.26 -3.22 -3.89
CA VAL A 50 3.87 -2.36 -2.86
C VAL A 50 2.77 -1.86 -1.95
N VAL A 51 2.98 -2.00 -0.64
CA VAL A 51 2.08 -1.46 0.38
C VAL A 51 2.84 -0.56 1.33
N ALA A 52 2.20 0.53 1.75
CA ALA A 52 2.74 1.44 2.74
C ALA A 52 1.62 2.09 3.56
N SER A 53 1.99 2.80 4.62
CA SER A 53 1.09 3.70 5.33
C SER A 53 1.71 5.08 5.56
N VAL A 54 0.83 6.08 5.70
CA VAL A 54 1.22 7.49 5.91
C VAL A 54 0.30 8.22 6.89
N ALA A 55 0.78 9.37 7.35
CA ALA A 55 0.01 10.32 8.13
C ALA A 55 -0.70 11.27 7.18
N LEU A 56 -1.96 11.57 7.50
CA LEU A 56 -2.71 12.65 6.86
C LEU A 56 -2.24 14.01 7.39
N ASP A 57 -1.90 14.08 8.67
CA ASP A 57 -1.40 15.28 9.33
C ASP A 57 0.08 15.10 9.67
N SER A 58 0.95 15.68 8.84
CA SER A 58 2.41 15.61 9.04
C SER A 58 2.87 16.18 10.38
N ALA A 59 2.18 17.19 10.93
CA ALA A 59 2.54 17.74 12.24
C ALA A 59 2.33 16.71 13.36
N SER A 60 1.37 15.79 13.19
CA SER A 60 1.07 14.75 14.16
C SER A 60 2.04 13.56 14.16
N VAL A 61 2.99 13.51 13.22
CA VAL A 61 4.08 12.51 13.19
C VAL A 61 5.17 12.83 14.22
N PHE A 62 5.31 14.09 14.60
CA PHE A 62 6.35 14.57 15.50
C PHE A 62 5.77 14.85 16.89
N LYS A 63 6.55 14.62 17.95
CA LYS A 63 6.22 15.09 19.29
C LYS A 63 6.29 16.61 19.29
N GLY A 64 5.27 17.28 19.80
CA GLY A 64 5.33 18.73 20.00
C GLY A 64 6.50 19.07 20.90
N ASN A 65 7.44 19.87 20.41
CA ASN A 65 8.51 20.40 21.24
C ASN A 65 7.87 21.34 22.27
N GLN A 66 7.96 20.97 23.54
CA GLN A 66 7.67 21.87 24.64
C GLN A 66 8.68 23.03 24.56
N GLU A 67 8.21 24.28 24.75
CA GLU A 67 8.88 25.55 24.41
C GLU A 67 10.17 25.88 25.21
N ASP A 68 10.96 24.88 25.59
CA ASP A 68 12.30 25.11 26.10
C ASP A 68 13.21 25.36 24.89
N GLY A 69 13.67 26.60 24.71
CA GLY A 69 14.38 27.15 23.54
C GLY A 69 15.72 26.51 23.14
N SER A 70 15.87 25.20 23.32
CA SER A 70 16.97 24.37 22.84
C SER A 70 16.67 23.82 21.46
N ALA A 71 17.58 24.00 20.51
CA ALA A 71 17.46 23.58 19.11
C ALA A 71 17.57 22.04 18.95
N VAL A 72 16.59 21.31 19.50
CA VAL A 72 16.50 19.84 19.38
C VAL A 72 15.63 19.50 18.17
N SER A 73 16.17 18.69 17.26
CA SER A 73 15.43 18.14 16.12
C SER A 73 14.14 17.46 16.58
N PRO A 74 13.00 17.69 15.92
CA PRO A 74 11.72 17.14 16.34
C PRO A 74 11.77 15.61 16.36
N SER A 75 11.47 15.02 17.51
CA SER A 75 11.44 13.56 17.67
C SER A 75 10.15 12.98 17.11
N ARG A 76 10.24 11.86 16.36
CA ARG A 76 9.06 11.17 15.85
C ARG A 76 8.30 10.47 16.98
N ILE A 77 6.98 10.38 16.84
CA ILE A 77 6.19 9.49 17.67
C ILE A 77 6.44 8.04 17.25
N SER A 78 6.31 7.10 18.19
CA SER A 78 6.34 5.67 17.88
C SER A 78 4.94 5.16 17.55
N VAL A 79 4.85 3.97 16.95
CA VAL A 79 3.59 3.22 16.88
C VAL A 79 3.06 3.01 18.29
N LYS A 80 1.74 3.16 18.48
CA LYS A 80 1.12 2.99 19.80
C LYS A 80 1.39 1.58 20.31
N GLY A 81 1.93 1.47 21.53
CA GLY A 81 2.22 0.16 22.14
C GLY A 81 1.00 -0.77 22.20
N LYS A 82 -0.22 -0.23 22.43
CA LYS A 82 -1.46 -1.01 22.39
C LYS A 82 -1.81 -1.54 20.99
N ALA A 83 -1.44 -0.83 19.93
CA ALA A 83 -1.57 -1.33 18.56
C ALA A 83 -0.58 -2.47 18.30
N VAL A 84 0.67 -2.31 18.72
CA VAL A 84 1.70 -3.38 18.65
C VAL A 84 1.22 -4.64 19.38
N GLN A 85 0.74 -4.49 20.61
CA GLN A 85 0.20 -5.61 21.42
C GLN A 85 -0.99 -6.30 20.74
N ALA A 86 -1.91 -5.52 20.16
CA ALA A 86 -3.09 -6.07 19.49
C ALA A 86 -2.73 -6.85 18.22
N MET A 87 -1.78 -6.38 17.40
CA MET A 87 -1.32 -7.09 16.21
C MET A 87 -0.53 -8.36 16.59
N ALA A 88 0.36 -8.25 17.59
CA ALA A 88 1.18 -9.36 18.05
C ALA A 88 0.33 -10.52 18.60
N ALA A 89 -0.83 -10.23 19.20
CA ALA A 89 -1.78 -11.23 19.68
C ALA A 89 -2.30 -12.16 18.56
N ASP A 90 -2.26 -11.69 17.31
CA ASP A 90 -2.70 -12.43 16.14
C ASP A 90 -1.52 -12.75 15.19
N GLY A 91 -0.28 -12.71 15.70
CA GLY A 91 0.93 -13.15 15.01
C GLY A 91 1.63 -12.13 14.13
N VAL A 92 1.15 -10.88 14.08
CA VAL A 92 1.72 -9.82 13.22
C VAL A 92 2.54 -8.84 14.04
N ASP A 93 3.82 -8.71 13.75
CA ASP A 93 4.70 -7.75 14.41
C ASP A 93 4.79 -6.43 13.65
N ILE A 94 4.39 -5.33 14.31
CA ILE A 94 4.53 -3.96 13.79
C ILE A 94 5.40 -3.08 14.72
N SER A 95 6.20 -3.69 15.60
CA SER A 95 7.02 -2.99 16.59
C SER A 95 8.16 -2.16 15.95
N SER A 96 8.65 -2.59 14.79
CA SER A 96 9.68 -1.89 14.00
C SER A 96 9.11 -0.78 13.12
N PHE A 97 7.78 -0.68 13.00
CA PHE A 97 7.16 0.29 12.12
C PHE A 97 7.33 1.70 12.67
N ALA A 98 7.41 2.68 11.77
CA ALA A 98 7.57 4.09 12.12
C ALA A 98 6.52 4.94 11.41
N PRO A 99 5.96 5.96 12.09
CA PRO A 99 5.11 6.96 11.47
C PRO A 99 5.83 7.76 10.37
N LYS A 100 5.20 7.80 9.19
CA LYS A 100 5.69 8.38 7.95
C LYS A 100 4.80 9.54 7.50
N THR A 101 5.40 10.60 6.97
CA THR A 101 4.66 11.65 6.24
C THR A 101 4.43 11.23 4.79
N LEU A 102 3.49 11.87 4.11
CA LEU A 102 3.28 11.60 2.68
C LEU A 102 4.53 11.93 1.85
N ASP A 103 5.18 13.05 2.14
CA ASP A 103 6.36 13.51 1.40
C ASP A 103 7.53 12.53 1.50
N GLU A 104 7.72 11.92 2.67
CA GLU A 104 8.68 10.84 2.86
C GLU A 104 8.35 9.64 1.97
N LEU A 105 7.09 9.21 1.95
CA LEU A 105 6.68 8.09 1.12
C LEU A 105 6.88 8.39 -0.37
N VAL A 106 6.46 9.56 -0.84
CA VAL A 106 6.59 9.94 -2.26
C VAL A 106 8.07 9.99 -2.68
N LYS A 107 8.94 10.52 -1.81
CA LYS A 107 10.40 10.50 -2.04
C LYS A 107 10.92 9.06 -2.14
N SER A 108 10.56 8.20 -1.20
CA SER A 108 10.98 6.79 -1.20
C SER A 108 10.49 6.04 -2.45
N LEU A 109 9.24 6.24 -2.85
CA LEU A 109 8.66 5.61 -4.04
C LEU A 109 9.29 6.10 -5.36
N SER A 110 9.89 7.29 -5.35
CA SER A 110 10.59 7.85 -6.52
C SER A 110 11.99 7.26 -6.64
N GLN A 111 12.69 7.00 -5.54
CA GLN A 111 14.05 6.45 -5.53
C GLN A 111 14.13 5.02 -6.07
N VAL A 112 13.08 4.22 -5.85
CA VAL A 112 12.99 2.83 -6.35
C VAL A 112 13.01 2.75 -7.89
N THR A 113 12.77 3.85 -8.60
CA THR A 113 12.69 3.87 -10.07
C THR A 113 14.03 4.09 -10.79
N SER A 114 15.14 4.27 -10.05
CA SER A 114 16.47 4.41 -10.66
C SER A 114 17.26 3.09 -10.53
N PRO A 115 17.42 2.31 -11.63
CA PRO A 115 18.27 1.13 -11.64
C PRO A 115 19.73 1.58 -11.63
N THR A 116 20.28 1.89 -10.46
CA THR A 116 21.72 2.08 -10.30
C THR A 116 22.26 1.13 -9.24
N SER A 117 23.15 0.29 -9.74
CA SER A 117 23.91 -0.76 -9.07
C SER A 117 24.62 -0.31 -7.78
N GLU A 118 24.63 -1.24 -6.83
CA GLU A 118 25.58 -1.43 -5.72
C GLU A 118 25.41 -0.60 -4.42
N SER A 119 24.98 -1.34 -3.38
CA SER A 119 25.16 -1.16 -1.94
C SER A 119 24.23 -0.17 -1.19
N CYS A 120 23.16 -0.73 -0.63
CA CYS A 120 22.60 -0.36 0.67
C CYS A 120 21.76 -1.54 1.16
N GLU A 121 22.40 -2.44 1.91
CA GLU A 121 21.68 -3.44 2.70
C GLU A 121 21.00 -2.70 3.85
N ASP A 122 19.70 -2.97 4.07
CA ASP A 122 18.71 -2.21 4.88
C ASP A 122 18.08 -1.02 4.10
N VAL A 123 16.78 -0.98 3.78
CA VAL A 123 15.61 -1.13 4.67
C VAL A 123 14.32 -1.64 3.95
N TRP A 124 14.35 -2.04 2.68
CA TRP A 124 13.18 -2.63 2.02
C TRP A 124 13.61 -3.76 1.09
N SER A 125 13.33 -5.01 1.46
CA SER A 125 13.80 -6.20 0.74
C SER A 125 13.47 -6.12 -0.75
N THR A 126 14.55 -6.10 -1.51
CA THR A 126 14.71 -5.77 -2.92
C THR A 126 13.80 -6.61 -3.81
N LEU A 127 12.93 -5.91 -4.54
CA LEU A 127 12.22 -6.46 -5.69
C LEU A 127 12.50 -5.50 -6.85
N GLU A 128 13.25 -6.00 -7.83
CA GLU A 128 13.60 -5.25 -9.04
C GLU A 128 12.33 -5.04 -9.86
N ILE A 129 11.90 -3.78 -10.00
CA ILE A 129 10.74 -3.42 -10.81
C ILE A 129 11.25 -2.95 -12.16
N ASP A 130 11.05 -3.74 -13.22
CA ASP A 130 11.34 -3.34 -14.60
C ASP A 130 10.27 -2.33 -15.08
N THR A 131 10.64 -1.06 -15.14
CA THR A 131 9.72 0.05 -15.48
C THR A 131 9.82 0.44 -16.95
N LYS A 132 9.26 -0.37 -17.85
CA LYS A 132 9.03 0.05 -19.26
C LYS A 132 7.65 0.67 -19.53
N ASP A 133 6.77 0.69 -18.54
CA ASP A 133 5.44 1.30 -18.71
C ASP A 133 5.46 2.81 -18.55
N LYS A 134 5.17 3.51 -19.65
CA LYS A 134 5.00 4.96 -19.72
C LYS A 134 4.00 5.43 -18.67
N ALA A 135 4.44 6.33 -17.80
CA ALA A 135 3.65 6.96 -16.75
C ALA A 135 2.43 7.70 -17.32
N LEU A 136 1.30 7.01 -17.41
CA LEU A 136 0.08 7.53 -18.06
C LEU A 136 -0.67 8.60 -17.26
N ASP A 137 -0.18 9.08 -16.11
CA ASP A 137 -0.86 10.17 -15.38
C ASP A 137 -0.02 10.91 -14.32
N GLY A 138 1.29 10.64 -14.18
CA GLY A 138 2.16 11.29 -13.18
C GLY A 138 1.82 11.02 -11.71
N LYS A 139 0.73 10.29 -11.41
CA LYS A 139 0.32 9.95 -10.04
C LYS A 139 1.12 8.75 -9.52
N PRO A 140 1.87 8.89 -8.42
CA PRO A 140 2.73 7.82 -7.92
C PRO A 140 1.97 6.69 -7.22
N LEU A 141 0.69 6.87 -6.84
CA LEU A 141 -0.10 5.89 -6.08
C LEU A 141 -1.28 5.35 -6.89
N ASP A 142 -1.47 4.03 -6.89
CA ASP A 142 -2.60 3.40 -7.57
C ASP A 142 -3.87 3.47 -6.71
N ARG A 143 -3.76 3.17 -5.41
CA ARG A 143 -4.89 3.19 -4.48
C ARG A 143 -4.49 3.83 -3.15
N LEU A 144 -5.30 4.78 -2.69
CA LEU A 144 -5.25 5.36 -1.35
C LEU A 144 -6.48 4.94 -0.54
N VAL A 145 -6.25 4.49 0.69
CA VAL A 145 -7.30 4.12 1.64
C VAL A 145 -7.24 5.05 2.84
N VAL A 146 -8.28 5.86 3.04
CA VAL A 146 -8.37 6.84 4.12
C VAL A 146 -9.21 6.27 5.25
N MET A 147 -8.61 6.00 6.41
CA MET A 147 -9.24 5.30 7.54
C MET A 147 -9.81 6.27 8.58
N TYR A 148 -10.26 7.46 8.18
CA TYR A 148 -10.76 8.48 9.10
C TYR A 148 -11.56 9.60 8.42
N SER A 149 -12.63 10.04 9.07
CA SER A 149 -13.35 11.28 8.80
C SER A 149 -12.56 12.47 9.38
N CYS A 150 -11.43 12.82 8.77
CA CYS A 150 -10.80 14.13 9.02
C CYS A 150 -11.50 15.20 8.19
N ALA A 151 -11.28 16.47 8.57
CA ALA A 151 -11.65 17.60 7.74
C ALA A 151 -11.04 17.46 6.34
N ASP A 152 -11.83 17.79 5.31
CA ASP A 152 -11.51 17.52 3.90
C ASP A 152 -10.22 18.22 3.43
N ASN A 153 -9.84 19.31 4.08
CA ASN A 153 -8.61 20.04 3.78
C ASN A 153 -7.34 19.18 3.99
N VAL A 154 -7.36 18.24 4.94
CA VAL A 154 -6.22 17.34 5.18
C VAL A 154 -6.16 16.24 4.12
N LYS A 155 -7.32 15.80 3.61
CA LYS A 155 -7.40 14.74 2.59
C LYS A 155 -6.89 15.21 1.23
N HIS A 156 -7.18 16.47 0.87
CA HIS A 156 -6.94 17.00 -0.48
C HIS A 156 -5.49 16.85 -0.93
N HIS A 157 -4.52 17.01 -0.01
CA HIS A 157 -3.10 16.86 -0.33
C HIS A 157 -2.69 15.42 -0.67
N VAL A 158 -3.37 14.40 -0.13
CA VAL A 158 -3.03 12.99 -0.39
C VAL A 158 -3.79 12.44 -1.60
N VAL A 159 -5.04 12.91 -1.78
CA VAL A 159 -5.92 12.52 -2.89
C VAL A 159 -5.31 12.86 -4.25
N GLN A 160 -4.64 14.01 -4.38
CA GLN A 160 -4.02 14.44 -5.65
C GLN A 160 -2.92 13.49 -6.16
N HIS A 161 -2.25 12.74 -5.26
CA HIS A 161 -1.19 11.79 -5.63
C HIS A 161 -1.73 10.40 -5.97
N SER A 162 -3.05 10.20 -5.93
CA SER A 162 -3.67 8.88 -5.99
C SER A 162 -4.62 8.76 -7.20
N ARG A 163 -4.53 7.63 -7.91
CA ARG A 163 -5.44 7.32 -9.02
C ARG A 163 -6.85 7.01 -8.51
N SER A 164 -6.95 6.29 -7.40
CA SER A 164 -8.22 5.98 -6.75
C SER A 164 -8.13 6.16 -5.24
N VAL A 165 -9.24 6.59 -4.62
CA VAL A 165 -9.36 6.82 -3.19
C VAL A 165 -10.59 6.10 -2.66
N THR A 166 -10.42 5.38 -1.54
CA THR A 166 -11.50 4.72 -0.82
C THR A 166 -11.47 5.18 0.63
N GLU A 167 -12.63 5.45 1.22
CA GLU A 167 -12.75 5.82 2.63
C GLU A 167 -13.29 4.67 3.46
N TRP A 168 -12.63 4.38 4.58
CA TRP A 168 -13.06 3.38 5.55
C TRP A 168 -13.48 4.06 6.85
N SER A 169 -14.73 3.85 7.23
CA SER A 169 -15.30 4.36 8.49
C SER A 169 -14.94 3.46 9.66
N ILE A 170 -13.65 3.40 10.00
CA ILE A 170 -13.14 2.60 11.12
C ILE A 170 -12.92 3.50 12.34
N GLU A 171 -13.60 3.17 13.43
CA GLU A 171 -13.50 3.89 14.69
C GLU A 171 -12.04 3.96 15.18
N ALA A 172 -11.65 5.10 15.74
CA ALA A 172 -10.34 5.20 16.36
C ALA A 172 -10.28 4.30 17.61
N PRO A 173 -9.32 3.35 17.72
CA PRO A 173 -9.24 2.46 18.88
C PRO A 173 -9.16 3.19 20.22
N THR A 174 -8.54 4.38 20.23
CA THR A 174 -8.44 5.22 21.42
C THR A 174 -9.79 5.82 21.83
N ALA A 175 -10.70 6.08 20.88
CA ALA A 175 -12.05 6.55 21.17
C ALA A 175 -12.89 5.41 21.76
N ALA A 176 -12.91 4.25 21.09
CA ALA A 176 -13.56 3.02 21.57
C ALA A 176 -13.08 2.62 22.99
N ALA A 177 -11.75 2.65 23.21
CA ALA A 177 -11.17 2.35 24.52
C ALA A 177 -11.70 3.29 25.62
N LYS A 178 -11.82 4.59 25.32
CA LYS A 178 -12.36 5.61 26.24
C LYS A 178 -13.88 5.48 26.45
N ALA A 179 -14.59 4.91 25.49
CA ALA A 179 -16.02 4.66 25.56
C ALA A 179 -16.38 3.42 26.41
N GLY A 180 -15.39 2.70 26.95
CA GLY A 180 -15.60 1.60 27.91
C GLY A 180 -15.08 0.24 27.44
N GLU A 181 -14.66 0.09 26.18
CA GLU A 181 -14.08 -1.18 25.70
C GLU A 181 -12.68 -1.47 26.27
N GLY A 182 -12.00 -0.47 26.81
CA GLY A 182 -10.64 -0.59 27.33
C GLY A 182 -9.65 -1.05 26.26
N ASP A 183 -8.69 -1.90 26.64
CA ASP A 183 -7.64 -2.36 25.75
C ASP A 183 -8.13 -3.28 24.61
N GLN A 184 -9.28 -3.94 24.79
CA GLN A 184 -9.86 -4.85 23.79
C GLN A 184 -10.28 -4.11 22.51
N ALA A 185 -10.53 -2.80 22.60
CA ALA A 185 -10.82 -1.94 21.46
C ALA A 185 -9.75 -2.04 20.36
N TYR A 186 -8.47 -2.11 20.74
CA TYR A 186 -7.38 -2.17 19.76
C TYR A 186 -7.39 -3.49 19.00
N ARG A 187 -7.68 -4.61 19.68
CA ARG A 187 -7.78 -5.91 19.02
C ARG A 187 -9.01 -6.01 18.14
N ARG A 188 -10.19 -5.57 18.62
CA ARG A 188 -11.41 -5.52 17.81
C ARG A 188 -11.18 -4.73 16.52
N VAL A 189 -10.66 -3.51 16.63
CA VAL A 189 -10.40 -2.66 15.46
C VAL A 189 -9.32 -3.27 14.56
N SER A 190 -8.29 -3.92 15.12
CA SER A 190 -7.29 -4.64 14.32
C SER A 190 -7.94 -5.72 13.44
N LEU A 191 -8.84 -6.53 14.01
CA LEU A 191 -9.55 -7.57 13.27
C LEU A 191 -10.51 -6.99 12.23
N GLU A 192 -11.18 -5.88 12.53
CA GLU A 192 -12.00 -5.15 11.56
C GLU A 192 -11.16 -4.66 10.36
N ILE A 193 -9.97 -4.10 10.65
CA ILE A 193 -9.01 -3.67 9.63
C ILE A 193 -8.54 -4.86 8.80
N ARG A 194 -8.21 -5.99 9.43
CA ARG A 194 -7.81 -7.22 8.74
C ARG A 194 -8.84 -7.62 7.69
N THR A 195 -10.11 -7.75 8.08
CA THR A 195 -11.18 -8.13 7.15
C THR A 195 -11.29 -7.18 5.96
N GLN A 196 -11.18 -5.87 6.18
CA GLN A 196 -11.24 -4.89 5.09
C GLN A 196 -10.00 -4.91 4.19
N VAL A 197 -8.82 -5.14 4.76
CA VAL A 197 -7.56 -5.30 4.01
C VAL A 197 -7.61 -6.54 3.13
N GLU A 198 -7.96 -7.71 3.70
CA GLU A 198 -8.05 -8.97 2.95
C GLU A 198 -9.01 -8.83 1.76
N ALA A 199 -10.22 -8.30 1.99
CA ALA A 199 -11.20 -8.08 0.93
C ALA A 199 -10.70 -7.12 -0.16
N LEU A 200 -10.00 -6.04 0.20
CA LEU A 200 -9.42 -5.11 -0.76
C LEU A 200 -8.34 -5.78 -1.61
N LEU A 201 -7.43 -6.52 -0.99
CA LEU A 201 -6.30 -7.13 -1.68
C LEU A 201 -6.73 -8.26 -2.61
N GLU A 202 -7.71 -9.08 -2.20
CA GLU A 202 -8.32 -10.09 -3.06
C GLU A 202 -8.98 -9.46 -4.28
N GLU A 203 -9.73 -8.37 -4.11
CA GLU A 203 -10.35 -7.66 -5.22
C GLU A 203 -9.32 -7.07 -6.19
N LEU A 204 -8.24 -6.46 -5.67
CA LEU A 204 -7.17 -5.92 -6.51
C LEU A 204 -6.43 -7.02 -7.30
N MET A 205 -6.16 -8.15 -6.65
CA MET A 205 -5.53 -9.30 -7.30
C MET A 205 -6.44 -9.86 -8.41
N ARG A 206 -7.75 -10.02 -8.11
CA ARG A 206 -8.74 -10.48 -9.09
C ARG A 206 -8.84 -9.55 -10.30
N GLN A 207 -8.89 -8.23 -10.06
CA GLN A 207 -8.91 -7.23 -11.14
C GLN A 207 -7.67 -7.33 -12.03
N HIS A 208 -6.49 -7.55 -11.43
CA HIS A 208 -5.25 -7.70 -12.19
C HIS A 208 -5.26 -8.96 -13.07
N VAL A 209 -5.65 -10.11 -12.52
CA VAL A 209 -5.74 -11.37 -13.28
C VAL A 209 -6.69 -11.24 -14.48
N VAL A 210 -7.85 -10.61 -14.30
CA VAL A 210 -8.80 -10.36 -15.39
C VAL A 210 -8.22 -9.41 -16.45
N ALA A 211 -7.50 -8.37 -16.04
CA ALA A 211 -6.88 -7.42 -16.97
C ALA A 211 -5.79 -8.07 -17.83
N VAL A 212 -4.98 -8.98 -17.27
CA VAL A 212 -3.96 -9.72 -18.02
C VAL A 212 -4.59 -10.68 -19.02
N ALA A 213 -5.63 -11.43 -18.62
CA ALA A 213 -6.31 -12.37 -19.51
C ALA A 213 -6.91 -11.72 -20.77
N HIS A 214 -7.42 -10.48 -20.66
CA HIS A 214 -7.95 -9.74 -21.82
C HIS A 214 -6.88 -9.23 -22.79
N ASN A 215 -5.64 -9.04 -22.33
CA ASN A 215 -4.55 -8.58 -23.19
C ASN A 215 -4.02 -9.70 -24.09
N ASP A 216 -4.02 -10.95 -23.61
CA ASP A 216 -3.53 -12.10 -24.39
C ASP A 216 -4.41 -12.40 -25.62
N ASP A 217 -5.74 -12.28 -25.48
CA ASP A 217 -6.69 -12.52 -26.57
C ASP A 217 -6.55 -11.51 -27.73
N SER A 218 -6.04 -10.30 -27.45
CA SER A 218 -5.96 -9.22 -28.44
C SER A 218 -4.74 -9.32 -29.36
N SER A 219 -3.70 -10.08 -29.01
CA SER A 219 -2.46 -10.18 -29.82
C SER A 219 -2.52 -11.23 -30.94
N GLY A 220 -3.51 -12.12 -30.91
CA GLY A 220 -3.63 -13.25 -31.86
C GLY A 220 -4.27 -12.95 -33.21
N ALA A 221 -4.78 -11.74 -33.45
CA ALA A 221 -5.53 -11.39 -34.66
C ALA A 221 -4.76 -10.48 -35.63
N VAL A 222 -3.48 -10.78 -35.93
CA VAL A 222 -2.88 -10.32 -37.18
C VAL A 222 -3.45 -11.20 -38.29
N LYS A 223 -4.64 -10.83 -38.79
CA LYS A 223 -5.12 -11.33 -40.07
C LYS A 223 -4.15 -10.83 -41.13
N ASN A 224 -3.24 -11.70 -41.56
CA ASN A 224 -2.58 -11.55 -42.85
C ASN A 224 -3.68 -11.58 -43.91
N GLU A 225 -4.22 -10.40 -44.24
CA GLU A 225 -5.04 -10.22 -45.42
C GLU A 225 -4.12 -10.54 -46.61
N PRO A 226 -4.42 -11.57 -47.42
CA PRO A 226 -3.64 -11.82 -48.62
C PRO A 226 -3.83 -10.62 -49.54
N VAL A 227 -2.78 -9.83 -49.74
CA VAL A 227 -2.72 -8.83 -50.80
C VAL A 227 -2.84 -9.60 -52.12
N ALA A 228 -4.04 -9.58 -52.70
CA ALA A 228 -4.27 -10.10 -54.04
C ALA A 228 -3.49 -9.24 -55.02
N THR A 229 -2.32 -9.73 -55.45
CA THR A 229 -1.57 -9.17 -56.57
C THR A 229 -2.40 -9.38 -57.84
N GLU A 230 -3.13 -8.35 -58.27
CA GLU A 230 -3.68 -8.28 -59.62
C GLU A 230 -2.52 -8.26 -60.63
N MET A 231 -2.29 -9.41 -61.27
CA MET A 231 -1.56 -9.51 -62.52
C MET A 231 -2.38 -8.84 -63.63
N LEU A 232 -2.04 -7.60 -63.97
CA LEU A 232 -2.52 -6.96 -65.20
C LEU A 232 -1.59 -7.36 -66.35
N ILE A 233 -2.08 -8.25 -67.22
CA ILE A 233 -1.49 -8.58 -68.52
C ILE A 233 -2.06 -7.58 -69.53
N GLN A 234 -1.21 -6.73 -70.12
CA GLN A 234 -1.41 -6.15 -71.46
C GLN A 234 -0.07 -6.01 -72.16
#